data_AF-A0A9D2DH54-F1
#
_entry.id   AF-A0A9D2DH54-F1
#
_cell.length_a   1.000
_cell.length_b   1.000
_cell.length_c   1.000
_cell.angle_alpha   90.00
_cell.angle_beta   90.00
_cell.angle_gamma   90.00
#
_symmetry.space_group_name_H-M   'P 1'
#
loop_
_entity.id
_entity.type
_entity.pdbx_description
1 polymer ?
#
loop_
_entity_poly.entity_id
_entity_poly.type
_entity_poly.pdbx_seq_one_letter_code
_entity_poly.pdbx_strand_id
1 'polypeptide(L)'
;MTQLEQVKDSLGITGNYQDATLQNYIDEVKQFLEAGGASIDFLESNESTGLISRGVADLWNYGAGGATLSPYFFQRAAQVCLKGRAENS
;
A
#
# COMPACT_ATOMS: atom_id res chain seq x y z
N MET A 1 -11.48 -6.58 -10.69
CA MET A 1 -11.24 -5.24 -10.14
C MET A 1 -9.73 -5.09 -10.05
N THR A 2 -9.19 -4.00 -10.58
CA THR A 2 -7.76 -3.68 -10.47
C THR A 2 -7.42 -3.28 -9.03
N GLN A 3 -6.15 -3.35 -8.65
CA GLN A 3 -5.71 -2.92 -7.33
C GLN A 3 -6.02 -1.42 -7.09
N LEU A 4 -5.90 -0.58 -8.14
CA LEU A 4 -6.30 0.82 -8.11
C LEU A 4 -7.79 1.00 -7.81
N GLU A 5 -8.67 0.25 -8.49
CA GLU A 5 -10.12 0.30 -8.23
C GLU A 5 -10.44 -0.10 -6.78
N GLN A 6 -9.79 -1.15 -6.25
CA GLN A 6 -10.00 -1.57 -4.87
C GLN A 6 -9.49 -0.54 -3.84
N VAL A 7 -8.37 0.13 -4.12
CA VAL A 7 -7.86 1.22 -3.27
C VAL A 7 -8.81 2.41 -3.28
N LYS A 8 -9.36 2.78 -4.45
CA LYS A 8 -10.36 3.84 -4.56
C LYS A 8 -11.60 3.55 -3.72
N ASP A 9 -12.12 2.33 -3.82
CA ASP A 9 -13.25 1.88 -3.00
C ASP A 9 -12.92 1.94 -1.51
N SER A 10 -11.70 1.55 -1.11
CA SER A 10 -11.23 1.60 0.29
C SER A 10 -11.14 3.02 0.85
N LEU A 11 -10.89 4.01 -0.01
CA LEU A 11 -10.75 5.43 0.34
C LEU A 11 -12.04 6.23 0.15
N GLY A 12 -13.11 5.61 -0.39
CA GLY A 12 -14.35 6.30 -0.74
C GLY A 12 -14.19 7.30 -1.90
N ILE A 13 -13.18 7.12 -2.75
CA ILE A 13 -12.90 8.00 -3.89
C ILE A 13 -13.68 7.51 -5.11
N THR A 14 -14.42 8.41 -5.73
CA THR A 14 -15.19 8.14 -6.96
C THR A 14 -14.67 8.98 -8.13
N GLY A 15 -14.99 8.58 -9.36
CA GLY A 15 -14.45 9.20 -10.57
C GLY A 15 -13.00 8.80 -10.83
N ASN A 16 -12.33 9.43 -11.80
CA ASN A 16 -10.99 9.05 -12.27
C ASN A 16 -9.95 10.18 -12.21
N TYR A 17 -10.32 11.35 -11.67
CA TYR A 17 -9.44 12.53 -11.62
C TYR A 17 -8.13 12.28 -10.86
N GLN A 18 -8.17 11.44 -9.83
CA GLN A 18 -7.01 11.15 -8.98
C GLN A 18 -6.31 9.84 -9.33
N ASP A 19 -6.70 9.15 -10.41
CA ASP A 19 -6.21 7.80 -10.72
C ASP A 19 -4.68 7.75 -10.86
N ALA A 20 -4.10 8.70 -11.58
CA ALA A 20 -2.64 8.79 -11.73
C ALA A 20 -1.93 9.05 -10.39
N THR A 21 -2.49 9.92 -9.55
CA THR A 21 -1.93 10.23 -8.22
C THR A 21 -2.02 9.03 -7.29
N LEU A 22 -3.17 8.35 -7.26
CA LEU A 22 -3.37 7.14 -6.46
C LEU A 22 -2.46 6.01 -6.92
N GLN A 23 -2.28 5.83 -8.23
CA GLN A 23 -1.33 4.85 -8.77
C GLN A 23 0.09 5.12 -8.28
N ASN A 24 0.55 6.37 -8.31
CA ASN A 24 1.88 6.72 -7.78
C ASN A 24 2.03 6.38 -6.28
N TYR A 25 1.00 6.61 -5.47
CA TYR A 25 1.04 6.22 -4.05
C TYR A 25 1.00 4.70 -3.85
N ILE A 26 0.23 3.98 -4.68
CA ILE A 26 0.23 2.51 -4.67
C ILE A 26 1.63 1.99 -4.97
N ASP A 27 2.26 2.52 -6.02
CA ASP A 27 3.60 2.11 -6.45
C ASP A 27 4.65 2.42 -5.39
N GLU A 28 4.56 3.57 -4.72
CA GLU A 28 5.44 3.95 -3.61
C GLU A 28 5.29 2.99 -2.42
N VAL A 29 4.04 2.65 -2.04
CA VAL A 29 3.78 1.71 -0.94
C VAL A 29 4.28 0.30 -1.28
N LYS A 30 4.11 -0.14 -2.53
CA LYS A 30 4.63 -1.44 -2.98
C LYS A 30 6.15 -1.47 -2.93
N GLN A 31 6.83 -0.43 -3.43
CA GLN A 31 8.28 -0.31 -3.35
C GLN A 31 8.79 -0.30 -1.90
N PHE A 32 8.10 0.42 -0.99
CA PHE A 32 8.43 0.43 0.43
C PHE A 32 8.37 -1.00 1.04
N LEU A 33 7.32 -1.76 0.73
CA LEU A 33 7.15 -3.12 1.24
C LEU A 33 8.12 -4.12 0.60
N GLU A 34 8.34 -4.02 -0.71
CA GLU A 34 9.28 -4.86 -1.46
C GLU A 34 10.70 -4.67 -0.94
N ALA A 35 11.16 -3.42 -0.77
CA ALA A 35 12.46 -3.10 -0.18
C ALA A 35 12.60 -3.61 1.26
N GLY A 36 11.48 -3.72 1.99
CA GLY A 36 11.41 -4.35 3.31
C GLY A 36 11.50 -5.88 3.28
N GLY A 37 11.28 -6.52 2.14
CA GLY A 37 11.34 -7.97 1.95
C GLY A 37 9.99 -8.67 1.72
N ALA A 38 8.92 -7.93 1.45
CA ALA A 38 7.67 -8.53 1.00
C ALA A 38 7.84 -9.15 -0.40
N SER A 39 7.17 -10.27 -0.68
CA SER A 39 7.23 -10.92 -2.01
C SER A 39 6.38 -10.19 -3.04
N ILE A 40 6.84 -10.14 -4.30
CA ILE A 40 6.10 -9.55 -5.42
C ILE A 40 4.74 -10.25 -5.59
N ASP A 41 4.69 -11.58 -5.47
CA ASP A 41 3.44 -12.35 -5.55
C ASP A 41 2.39 -11.88 -4.54
N PHE A 42 2.81 -11.56 -3.31
CA PHE A 42 1.91 -10.96 -2.31
C PHE A 42 1.46 -9.56 -2.74
N LEU A 43 2.38 -8.70 -3.16
CA LEU A 43 2.11 -7.30 -3.53
C LEU A 43 1.20 -7.17 -4.76
N GLU A 44 1.24 -8.13 -5.67
CA GLU A 44 0.32 -8.21 -6.83
C GLU A 44 -1.00 -8.94 -6.51
N SER A 45 -1.08 -9.62 -5.37
CA SER A 45 -2.31 -10.30 -4.96
C SER A 45 -3.32 -9.33 -4.33
N ASN A 46 -4.60 -9.73 -4.37
CA ASN A 46 -5.68 -9.03 -3.67
C ASN A 46 -5.51 -9.02 -2.14
N GLU A 47 -4.67 -9.89 -1.57
CA GLU A 47 -4.43 -9.96 -0.12
C GLU A 47 -3.66 -8.72 0.39
N SER A 48 -2.84 -8.10 -0.46
CA SER A 48 -2.07 -6.91 -0.11
C SER A 48 -2.90 -5.63 -0.15
N THR A 49 -4.04 -5.62 -0.86
CA THR A 49 -4.85 -4.43 -1.12
C THR A 49 -5.20 -3.66 0.14
N GLY A 50 -5.62 -4.33 1.23
CA GLY A 50 -5.95 -3.62 2.48
C GLY A 50 -4.75 -2.91 3.12
N LEU A 51 -3.56 -3.52 3.05
CA LEU A 51 -2.32 -2.91 3.55
C LEU A 51 -1.88 -1.75 2.66
N ILE A 52 -1.97 -1.92 1.34
CA ILE A 52 -1.65 -0.87 0.36
C ILE A 52 -2.61 0.31 0.53
N SER A 53 -3.92 0.08 0.64
CA SER A 53 -4.91 1.14 0.92
C SER A 53 -4.58 1.93 2.19
N ARG A 54 -4.12 1.27 3.26
CA ARG A 54 -3.70 1.96 4.48
C ARG A 54 -2.47 2.84 4.27
N GLY A 55 -1.46 2.33 3.56
CA GLY A 55 -0.26 3.10 3.22
C GLY A 55 -0.59 4.30 2.34
N VAL A 56 -1.43 4.11 1.32
CA VAL A 56 -1.91 5.20 0.46
C VAL A 56 -2.68 6.23 1.29
N ALA A 57 -3.58 5.82 2.18
CA ALA A 57 -4.30 6.75 3.05
C ALA A 57 -3.36 7.55 3.97
N ASP A 58 -2.30 6.93 4.48
CA ASP A 58 -1.29 7.60 5.32
C ASP A 58 -0.51 8.65 4.52
N LEU A 59 -0.04 8.30 3.32
CA LEU A 59 0.70 9.20 2.43
C LEU A 59 -0.19 10.27 1.79
N TRP A 60 -1.44 9.96 1.46
CA TRP A 60 -2.39 10.91 0.88
C TRP A 60 -2.63 12.11 1.80
N ASN A 61 -2.71 11.84 3.11
CA ASN A 61 -2.82 12.89 4.13
C ASN A 61 -1.56 13.77 4.26
N TYR A 62 -0.44 13.40 3.61
CA TYR A 62 0.81 14.18 3.59
C TYR A 62 0.67 15.52 2.88
N GLY A 63 -0.07 15.54 1.76
CA GLY A 63 -0.34 16.75 1.00
C GLY A 63 -1.09 17.83 1.80
N ALA A 64 -1.64 17.48 2.97
CA ALA A 64 -2.37 18.36 3.88
C ALA A 64 -1.60 18.76 5.16
N GLY A 65 -0.30 18.45 5.27
CA GLY A 65 0.57 19.02 6.33
C GLY A 65 0.93 18.10 7.50
N GLY A 66 0.70 16.79 7.39
CA GLY A 66 1.23 15.82 8.34
C GLY A 66 1.05 14.39 7.84
N ALA A 67 2.12 13.77 7.34
CA ALA A 67 2.13 12.32 7.18
C ALA A 67 3.35 11.69 7.81
N THR A 68 3.01 10.79 8.72
CA THR A 68 3.82 9.66 9.10
C THR A 68 3.02 8.44 8.72
N LEU A 69 3.67 7.41 8.17
CA LEU A 69 3.05 6.10 8.11
C LEU A 69 2.59 5.72 9.53
N SER A 70 1.37 5.20 9.63
CA SER A 70 0.76 4.89 10.92
C SER A 70 1.52 3.75 11.61
N PRO A 71 1.54 3.71 12.97
CA PRO A 71 2.13 2.59 13.70
C PRO A 71 1.54 1.23 13.27
N TYR A 72 0.25 1.21 12.95
CA TYR A 72 -0.41 0.02 12.42
C TYR A 72 0.13 -0.39 11.04
N PHE A 73 0.35 0.56 10.13
CA PHE A 73 0.98 0.28 8.84
C PHE A 73 2.36 -0.36 9.03
N PHE A 74 3.21 0.22 9.89
CA PHE A 74 4.53 -0.34 10.18
C PHE A 74 4.46 -1.75 10.79
N GLN A 75 3.53 -2.03 11.70
CA GLN A 75 3.33 -3.37 12.26
C GLN A 75 2.97 -4.40 11.19
N ARG A 76 2.03 -4.07 10.30
CA ARG A 76 1.61 -4.96 9.20
C ARG A 76 2.71 -5.12 8.16
N ALA A 77 3.41 -4.04 7.79
CA ALA A 77 4.57 -4.08 6.93
C ALA A 77 5.64 -5.05 7.47
N ALA A 78 5.98 -4.95 8.75
CA ALA A 78 6.94 -5.86 9.38
C ALA A 78 6.50 -7.32 9.29
N GLN A 79 5.22 -7.63 9.55
CA GLN A 79 4.69 -8.99 9.46
C GLN A 79 4.84 -9.59 8.06
N VAL A 80 4.45 -8.85 7.01
CA VAL A 80 4.50 -9.35 5.63
C VAL A 80 5.94 -9.45 5.11
N CYS A 81 6.81 -8.51 5.49
CA CYS A 81 8.22 -8.53 5.12
C CYS A 81 8.98 -9.68 5.80
N LEU A 82 8.71 -9.95 7.08
CA LEU A 82 9.30 -11.10 7.78
C LEU A 82 8.84 -12.43 7.17
N LYS A 83 7.55 -12.53 6.82
CA LYS A 83 7.00 -13.71 6.14
C LYS A 83 7.65 -13.92 4.76
N GLY A 84 7.71 -12.88 3.93
CA GLY A 84 8.31 -12.94 2.60
C GLY A 84 9.79 -13.31 2.63
N ARG A 85 10.55 -12.80 3.61
CA ARG A 85 11.95 -13.21 3.79
C ARG A 85 12.11 -14.69 4.16
N ALA A 86 11.22 -15.23 4.99
CA ALA A 86 11.24 -16.65 5.36
C ALA A 86 10.92 -17.57 4.18
N GLU A 87 10.05 -17.14 3.25
CA GLU A 87 9.74 -17.87 2.01
C GLU A 87 10.93 -17.91 1.02
N ASN A 88 11.84 -16.94 1.11
CA ASN A 88 13.01 -16.79 0.22
C ASN A 88 14.33 -17.30 0.81
N SER A 89 14.31 -17.92 2.00
CA SER A 89 15.50 -18.45 2.70
C SER A 89 15.60 -19.98 2.58
#